data_AF-A0A5E4UN66-F1
#
_entry.id   AF-A0A5E4UN66-F1
#
_cell.length_a   1.000
_cell.length_b   1.000
_cell.length_c   1.000
_cell.angle_alpha   90.00
_cell.angle_beta   90.00
_cell.angle_gamma   90.00
#
_symmetry.space_group_name_H-M   'P 1'
#
loop_
_entity.id
_entity.type
_entity.pdbx_description
1 polymer ?
#
loop_
_entity_poly.entity_id
_entity_poly.type
_entity_poly.pdbx_seq_one_letter_code
_entity_poly.pdbx_strand_id
1 'polypeptide(L)' 'MDGNNLVRMANRIADFFESLPDREEALGEVATHLHKFWDPRMRTQILALADTPAAVGMHSLLRDALTRHRERLMPSN' A
#
# COMPACT_ATOMS: atom_id res chain seq x y z
N MET A 1 0.65 16.09 -1.99
CA MET A 1 -0.56 15.35 -1.57
C MET A 1 -0.47 15.11 -0.07
N ASP A 2 -1.55 15.35 0.66
CA ASP A 2 -1.58 15.15 2.12
C ASP A 2 -1.55 13.67 2.47
N GLY A 3 -0.82 13.29 3.52
CA GLY A 3 -0.65 11.89 3.93
C GLY A 3 -1.98 11.18 4.22
N ASN A 4 -2.95 11.88 4.82
CA ASN A 4 -4.28 11.33 5.10
C ASN A 4 -5.06 10.97 3.83
N ASN A 5 -4.93 11.80 2.78
CA ASN A 5 -5.57 11.53 1.49
C ASN A 5 -4.92 10.31 0.81
N LEU A 6 -3.60 10.19 0.92
CA LEU A 6 -2.85 9.05 0.39
C LEU A 6 -3.24 7.74 1.07
N VAL A 7 -3.34 7.72 2.41
CA VAL A 7 -3.82 6.56 3.18
C VAL A 7 -5.25 6.19 2.78
N ARG A 8 -6.14 7.18 2.65
CA ARG A 8 -7.53 6.94 2.24
C ARG A 8 -7.63 6.33 0.84
N MET A 9 -6.75 6.70 -0.08
CA MET A 9 -6.71 6.09 -1.42
C MET A 9 -6.15 4.66 -1.36
N ALA A 10 -5.05 4.46 -0.63
CA ALA A 10 -4.45 3.12 -0.46
C ALA A 10 -5.42 2.13 0.21
N ASN A 11 -6.19 2.58 1.21
CA ASN A 11 -7.20 1.76 1.86
C ASN A 11 -8.27 1.29 0.86
N ARG A 12 -8.77 2.16 -0.03
CA ARG A 12 -9.77 1.72 -1.04
C ARG A 12 -9.24 0.67 -2.00
N ILE A 13 -7.94 0.71 -2.31
CA ILE A 13 -7.30 -0.31 -3.14
C ILE A 13 -7.27 -1.64 -2.36
N ALA A 14 -6.91 -1.58 -1.08
CA ALA A 14 -6.92 -2.76 -0.22
C ALA A 14 -8.34 -3.34 -0.05
N ASP A 15 -9.35 -2.50 0.19
CA ASP A 15 -10.75 -2.92 0.31
C ASP A 15 -11.24 -3.65 -0.95
N PHE A 16 -10.81 -3.20 -2.14
CA PHE A 16 -11.16 -3.86 -3.40
C PHE A 16 -10.60 -5.29 -3.49
N PHE A 17 -9.32 -5.47 -3.15
CA PHE A 17 -8.64 -6.77 -3.22
C PHE A 17 -8.90 -7.66 -1.99
N GLU A 18 -9.45 -7.14 -0.90
CA GLU A 18 -9.84 -7.95 0.27
C GLU A 18 -10.91 -9.00 -0.09
N SER A 19 -11.69 -8.75 -1.14
CA SER A 19 -12.68 -9.71 -1.64
C SER A 19 -12.07 -10.99 -2.27
N LEU A 20 -10.77 -11.02 -2.51
CA LEU A 20 -10.08 -12.19 -3.05
C LEU A 20 -9.98 -13.30 -1.98
N PRO A 21 -10.22 -14.58 -2.36
CA PRO A 21 -10.21 -15.69 -1.41
C PRO A 21 -8.80 -16.04 -0.92
N ASP A 22 -7.76 -15.79 -1.74
CA ASP A 22 -6.37 -15.99 -1.37
C ASP A 22 -5.76 -14.67 -0.86
N ARG A 23 -5.36 -14.69 0.41
CA ARG A 23 -4.73 -13.53 1.06
C ARG A 23 -3.38 -13.19 0.46
N GLU A 24 -2.54 -14.17 0.10
CA GLU A 24 -1.23 -13.90 -0.49
C GLU A 24 -1.40 -13.29 -1.88
N GLU A 25 -2.39 -13.74 -2.65
CA GLU A 25 -2.77 -13.14 -3.93
C GLU A 25 -3.21 -11.68 -3.72
N ALA A 26 -4.10 -11.42 -2.75
CA ALA A 26 -4.57 -10.07 -2.44
C ALA A 26 -3.44 -9.11 -2.07
N LEU A 27 -2.47 -9.55 -1.25
CA LEU A 27 -1.29 -8.77 -0.89
C LEU A 27 -0.43 -8.43 -2.13
N GLY A 28 -0.23 -9.43 -2.99
CA GLY A 28 0.52 -9.27 -4.24
C GLY A 28 -0.15 -8.29 -5.20
N GLU A 29 -1.47 -8.35 -5.33
CA GLU A 29 -2.26 -7.47 -6.20
C GLU A 29 -2.28 -6.02 -5.69
N VAL A 30 -2.43 -5.80 -4.37
CA VAL A 30 -2.31 -4.46 -3.78
C VAL A 30 -0.94 -3.85 -4.12
N ALA A 31 0.15 -4.58 -3.86
CA ALA A 31 1.50 -4.09 -4.15
C ALA A 31 1.73 -3.85 -5.64
N THR A 32 1.19 -4.72 -6.51
CA THR A 32 1.28 -4.58 -7.97
C THR A 32 0.52 -3.36 -8.46
N HIS A 33 -0.68 -3.11 -7.94
CA HIS A 33 -1.49 -1.95 -8.27
C HIS A 33 -0.77 -0.66 -7.87
N LEU A 34 -0.27 -0.58 -6.63
CA LEU A 34 0.50 0.58 -6.17
C LEU A 34 1.75 0.78 -7.06
N HIS A 35 2.50 -0.28 -7.39
CA HIS A 35 3.67 -0.16 -8.26
C HIS A 35 3.34 0.35 -9.68
N LYS A 36 2.27 -0.16 -10.30
CA LYS A 36 1.91 0.17 -11.68
C LYS A 36 1.29 1.55 -11.84
N PHE A 37 0.47 1.99 -10.88
CA PHE A 37 -0.38 3.17 -11.04
C PHE A 37 0.06 4.37 -10.21
N TRP A 38 0.89 4.16 -9.18
CA TRP A 38 1.37 5.27 -8.35
C TRP A 38 2.76 5.72 -8.75
N ASP A 39 2.92 7.04 -8.78
CA ASP A 39 4.22 7.65 -8.97
C ASP A 39 5.22 7.21 -7.88
N PRO A 40 6.51 7.10 -8.21
CA PRO A 40 7.56 6.75 -7.24
C PRO A 40 7.48 7.52 -5.92
N ARG A 41 7.18 8.82 -5.98
CA ARG A 41 7.04 9.67 -4.79
C ARG A 41 5.88 9.26 -3.88
N MET A 42 4.74 8.88 -4.46
CA MET A 42 3.57 8.41 -3.70
C MET A 42 3.88 7.09 -3.00
N ARG A 43 4.60 6.19 -3.68
CA ARG A 43 5.05 4.91 -3.10
C ARG A 43 6.00 5.12 -1.93
N THR A 44 7.00 5.98 -2.08
CA THR A 44 7.89 6.34 -0.96
C THR A 44 7.11 6.98 0.19
N GLN A 45 6.14 7.85 -0.10
CA GLN A 45 5.36 8.53 0.94
C GLN A 45 4.46 7.56 1.72
N ILE A 46 3.78 6.62 1.07
CA ILE A 46 2.93 5.63 1.78
C ILE A 46 3.77 4.65 2.60
N LEU A 47 4.94 4.25 2.09
CA LEU A 47 5.90 3.45 2.86
C LEU A 47 6.38 4.18 4.10
N ALA A 48 6.72 5.47 3.98
CA ALA A 48 7.10 6.28 5.14
C ALA A 48 5.95 6.42 6.16
N LEU A 49 4.70 6.61 5.69
CA LEU A 49 3.54 6.70 6.57
C LEU A 49 3.26 5.38 7.31
N ALA A 50 3.59 4.24 6.72
CA ALA A 50 3.43 2.92 7.35
C ALA A 50 4.35 2.74 8.57
N ASP A 51 5.45 3.51 8.64
CA ASP A 51 6.38 3.52 9.78
C ASP A 51 6.00 4.58 10.84
N THR A 52 4.86 5.27 10.68
CA THR A 52 4.36 6.29 11.61
C THR A 52 3.06 5.86 12.29
N PRO A 53 2.57 6.57 13.33
CA PRO A 53 1.26 6.29 13.94
C PRO A 53 0.07 6.34 12.96
N ALA A 54 0.23 6.95 11.78
CA ALA A 54 -0.78 6.93 10.72
C ALA A 54 -1.10 5.50 10.24
N ALA A 55 -0.20 4.54 10.45
CA ALA A 55 -0.41 3.12 10.16
C ALA A 55 -1.62 2.54 10.91
N VAL A 56 -2.02 3.09 12.06
CA VAL A 56 -3.21 2.64 12.80
C VAL A 56 -4.48 2.80 11.96
N GLY A 57 -4.56 3.84 11.13
CA GLY A 57 -5.68 4.08 10.20
C GLY A 57 -5.57 3.38 8.85
N MET A 58 -4.51 2.60 8.62
CA MET A 58 -4.34 1.82 7.39
C MET A 58 -5.09 0.49 7.47
N HIS A 59 -5.64 0.08 6.33
CA HIS A 59 -6.23 -1.23 6.17
C HIS A 59 -5.22 -2.35 6.52
N SER A 60 -5.67 -3.45 7.12
CA SER A 60 -4.79 -4.57 7.52
C SER A 60 -4.04 -5.15 6.33
N LEU A 61 -4.77 -5.43 5.23
CA LEU A 61 -4.20 -5.91 3.97
C LEU A 61 -3.18 -4.91 3.37
N LEU A 62 -3.44 -3.60 3.48
CA LEU A 62 -2.51 -2.58 3.00
C LEU A 62 -1.19 -2.66 3.78
N ARG A 63 -1.24 -2.67 5.11
CA ARG A 63 -0.03 -2.72 5.94
C ARG A 63 0.82 -3.94 5.62
N ASP A 64 0.18 -5.11 5.54
CA ASP A 64 0.85 -6.36 5.25
C ASP A 64 1.46 -6.34 3.84
N ALA A 65 0.78 -5.75 2.84
CA ALA A 65 1.30 -5.63 1.48
C ALA A 65 2.52 -4.70 1.43
N LEU A 66 2.47 -3.57 2.15
CA LEU A 66 3.58 -2.62 2.26
C LEU A 66 4.80 -3.26 2.93
N THR A 67 4.60 -4.08 3.96
CA THR A 67 5.68 -4.79 4.66
C THR A 67 6.27 -5.92 3.80
N ARG A 68 5.42 -6.76 3.19
CA ARG A 68 5.85 -7.96 2.45
C ARG A 68 6.45 -7.65 1.08
N HIS A 69 6.02 -6.55 0.46
CA HIS A 69 6.48 -6.15 -0.88
C HIS A 69 7.23 -4.81 -0.90
N ARG A 70 7.85 -4.44 0.21
CA ARG A 70 8.56 -3.16 0.37
C ARG A 70 9.60 -2.93 -0.73
N GLU A 71 10.39 -3.94 -1.06
CA GLU A 71 11.43 -3.86 -2.10
C GLU A 71 10.86 -3.54 -3.50
N ARG A 72 9.69 -4.08 -3.85
CA ARG A 72 9.01 -3.79 -5.12
C ARG A 72 8.48 -2.35 -5.17
N LEU A 73 8.04 -1.84 -4.02
CA LEU A 73 7.42 -0.53 -3.92
C LEU A 73 8.47 0.58 -3.84
N MET A 74 9.64 0.29 -3.30
CA MET A 74 10.77 1.21 -3.32
C MET A 74 11.19 1.48 -4.78
N PRO A 75 11.40 2.76 -5.16
CA PRO A 75 11.94 3.06 -6.47
C PRO A 75 13.38 2.54 -6.56
N SER A 76 13.67 1.78 -7.61
CA SER A 76 15.05 1.44 -7.98
C SER A 76 15.79 2.73 -8.32
N ASN A 77 16.97 2.92 -7.70
CA ASN A 77 17.85 4.05 -7.92
C ASN A 77 18.45 4.06 -9.33
#